data_AF-A0ABD2BPF1-F1
#
_entry.id   AF-A0ABD2BPF1-F1
#
_cell.length_a   1.000
_cell.length_b   1.000
_cell.length_c   1.000
_cell.angle_alpha   90.00
_cell.angle_beta   90.00
_cell.angle_gamma   90.00
#
_symmetry.space_group_name_H-M   'P 1'
#
loop_
_entity.id
_entity.type
_entity.pdbx_description
1 polymer ?
#
loop_
_entity_poly.entity_id
_entity_poly.type
_entity_poly.pdbx_seq_one_letter_code
_entity_poly.pdbx_strand_id
1 'polypeptide(L)'
;MFGAPVFSQQEETTMLTIILTCLTFVPASLHLGVNTAVNILTGAEIQRENVHINAAKIVIKTTLLGTWLGAIVIPLDWDRPWQVWPIPCVTGALLGYTIAHFIIFFKTLPALKQSKKF
;
A
#
# COMPACT_ATOMS: atom_id res chain seq x y z
N MET A 1 -4.77 -27.34 14.64
CA MET A 1 -4.14 -27.37 13.30
C MET A 1 -4.13 -25.94 12.80
N PHE A 2 -2.96 -25.30 12.77
CA PHE A 2 -2.79 -23.94 12.26
C PHE A 2 -2.82 -24.00 10.73
N GLY A 3 -3.96 -23.65 10.15
CA GLY A 3 -4.15 -23.55 8.72
C GLY A 3 -5.54 -23.00 8.51
N ALA A 4 -5.64 -21.71 8.19
CA ALA A 4 -6.89 -21.14 7.70
C ALA A 4 -7.35 -22.03 6.53
N PRO A 5 -8.60 -22.52 6.53
CA PRO A 5 -9.10 -23.28 5.40
C PRO A 5 -8.94 -22.41 4.15
N VAL A 6 -8.15 -22.88 3.18
CA VAL A 6 -7.80 -22.13 1.95
C VAL A 6 -9.05 -21.62 1.22
N PHE A 7 -10.22 -22.23 1.50
CA PHE A 7 -11.50 -21.92 0.88
C PHE A 7 -12.55 -21.30 1.81
N SER A 8 -12.32 -21.16 3.14
CA SER A 8 -13.37 -20.65 4.05
C SER A 8 -13.42 -19.12 4.17
N GLN A 9 -12.35 -18.42 3.78
CA GLN A 9 -12.26 -16.95 3.81
C GLN A 9 -11.85 -16.37 2.46
N GLN A 10 -12.34 -17.01 1.39
CA GLN A 10 -11.98 -16.62 0.03
C GLN A 10 -12.55 -15.24 -0.32
N GLU A 11 -13.74 -14.90 0.17
CA GLU A 11 -14.37 -13.61 -0.06
C GLU A 11 -13.57 -12.48 0.59
N GLU A 12 -13.24 -12.61 1.87
CA GLU A 12 -12.47 -11.65 2.66
C GLU A 12 -11.07 -11.44 2.09
N THR A 13 -10.41 -12.54 1.73
CA THR A 13 -9.06 -12.47 1.13
C THR A 13 -9.12 -11.80 -0.24
N THR A 14 -10.14 -12.12 -1.05
CA THR A 14 -10.34 -11.47 -2.35
C THR A 14 -10.60 -9.97 -2.19
N MET A 15 -11.42 -9.57 -1.22
CA MET A 15 -11.66 -8.16 -0.91
C MET A 15 -10.36 -7.44 -0.54
N LEU A 16 -9.54 -8.03 0.33
CA LEU A 16 -8.24 -7.47 0.69
C LEU A 16 -7.32 -7.33 -0.53
N THR A 17 -7.24 -8.38 -1.37
CA THR A 17 -6.43 -8.35 -2.60
C THR A 17 -6.91 -7.26 -3.57
N ILE A 18 -8.22 -7.11 -3.76
CA ILE A 18 -8.80 -6.05 -4.60
C ILE A 18 -8.41 -4.68 -4.07
N ILE A 19 -8.58 -4.45 -2.76
CA ILE A 19 -8.23 -3.17 -2.13
C ILE A 19 -6.74 -2.87 -2.29
N LEU A 20 -5.86 -3.82 -1.99
CA LEU A 20 -4.42 -3.65 -2.17
C LEU A 20 -4.07 -3.33 -3.62
N THR A 21 -4.66 -4.04 -4.58
CA THR A 21 -4.45 -3.81 -6.02
C THR A 21 -4.91 -2.41 -6.44
N CYS A 22 -6.09 -1.97 -5.97
CA CYS A 22 -6.61 -0.63 -6.22
C CYS A 22 -5.76 0.48 -5.60
N LEU A 23 -5.19 0.26 -4.41
CA LEU A 23 -4.35 1.26 -3.74
C LEU A 23 -2.91 1.31 -4.27
N THR A 24 -2.41 0.22 -4.85
CA THR A 24 -1.00 0.08 -5.22
C THR A 24 -0.79 -0.05 -6.73
N PHE A 25 -1.22 -1.16 -7.32
CA PHE A 25 -0.93 -1.50 -8.71
C PHE A 25 -1.68 -0.60 -9.71
N VAL A 26 -2.98 -0.37 -9.50
CA VAL A 26 -3.80 0.45 -10.40
C VAL A 26 -3.20 1.85 -10.58
N PRO A 27 -2.99 2.68 -9.52
CA PRO A 27 -2.41 4.01 -9.70
C PRO A 27 -0.99 3.98 -10.25
N ALA A 28 -0.16 3.00 -9.85
CA ALA A 28 1.19 2.86 -10.40
C ALA A 28 1.15 2.56 -11.92
N SER A 29 0.24 1.69 -12.36
CA SER A 29 0.10 1.32 -13.78
C SER A 29 -0.42 2.50 -14.62
N LEU A 30 -1.33 3.30 -14.08
CA LEU A 30 -1.90 4.46 -14.77
C LEU A 30 -0.89 5.60 -14.91
N HIS A 31 -0.05 5.84 -13.89
CA HIS A 31 0.90 6.96 -13.91
C HIS A 31 2.27 6.61 -14.52
N LEU A 32 2.73 5.36 -14.40
CA LEU A 32 4.08 4.94 -14.79
C LEU A 32 4.10 3.91 -15.93
N GLY A 33 2.94 3.38 -16.31
CA GLY A 33 2.83 2.25 -17.23
C GLY A 33 2.96 0.89 -16.53
N VAL A 34 2.40 -0.14 -17.16
CA VAL A 34 2.30 -1.49 -16.59
C VAL A 34 3.67 -2.10 -16.29
N ASN A 35 4.62 -2.01 -17.24
CA ASN A 35 5.96 -2.62 -17.08
C ASN A 35 6.70 -2.03 -15.87
N THR A 36 6.63 -0.71 -15.68
CA THR A 36 7.26 -0.04 -14.54
C THR A 36 6.54 -0.36 -13.24
N ALA A 37 5.21 -0.43 -13.24
CA ALA A 37 4.43 -0.82 -12.07
C ALA A 37 4.78 -2.24 -11.59
N VAL A 38 4.86 -3.20 -12.52
CA VAL A 38 5.28 -4.57 -12.23
C VAL A 38 6.71 -4.58 -11.65
N ASN A 39 7.66 -3.88 -12.28
CA ASN A 39 9.04 -3.81 -11.79
C ASN A 39 9.15 -3.23 -10.36
N ILE A 40 8.33 -2.23 -10.03
CA ILE A 40 8.30 -1.66 -8.67
C ILE A 40 7.77 -2.69 -7.67
N LEU A 41 6.70 -3.42 -8.02
CA LEU A 41 6.08 -4.43 -7.15
C LEU A 41 6.97 -5.66 -6.94
N THR A 42 7.66 -6.11 -7.99
CA THR A 42 8.58 -7.26 -7.92
C THR A 42 9.92 -6.91 -7.31
N GLY A 43 10.19 -5.61 -7.06
CA GLY A 43 11.46 -5.13 -6.55
C GLY A 43 12.60 -5.21 -7.56
N ALA A 44 12.29 -5.33 -8.86
CA ALA A 44 13.28 -5.29 -9.91
C ALA A 44 14.00 -3.94 -9.96
N GLU A 45 15.26 -3.96 -10.39
CA GLU A 45 16.08 -2.76 -10.50
C GLU A 45 15.52 -1.81 -11.56
N ILE A 46 15.35 -0.54 -11.19
CA ILE A 46 14.86 0.51 -12.09
C ILE A 46 16.02 1.44 -12.40
N GLN A 47 16.48 1.41 -13.66
CA GLN A 47 17.68 2.11 -14.11
C GLN A 47 17.61 3.64 -13.94
N ARG A 48 16.40 4.23 -13.93
CA ARG A 48 16.21 5.68 -13.78
C ARG A 48 15.11 5.98 -12.79
N GLU A 49 15.48 6.57 -11.66
CA GLU A 49 14.51 7.02 -10.66
C GLU A 49 13.95 8.40 -11.00
N ASN A 50 12.63 8.49 -11.10
CA ASN A 50 11.87 9.73 -11.30
C ASN A 50 11.04 10.03 -10.04
N VAL A 51 10.61 11.28 -9.87
CA VAL A 51 9.77 11.70 -8.73
C VAL A 51 8.51 10.83 -8.61
N HIS A 52 7.85 10.52 -9.73
CA HIS A 52 6.67 9.64 -9.75
C HIS A 52 6.97 8.20 -9.35
N ILE A 53 8.14 7.67 -9.74
CA ILE A 53 8.58 6.31 -9.38
C ILE A 53 8.85 6.24 -7.88
N ASN A 54 9.51 7.26 -7.32
CA ASN A 54 9.77 7.35 -5.89
C ASN A 54 8.46 7.48 -5.09
N ALA A 55 7.52 8.30 -5.56
CA ALA A 55 6.19 8.42 -4.97
C ALA A 55 5.45 7.07 -4.98
N ALA A 56 5.42 6.35 -6.10
CA ALA A 56 4.80 5.03 -6.18
C ALA A 56 5.47 4.01 -5.24
N LYS A 57 6.81 3.99 -5.17
CA LYS A 57 7.55 3.15 -4.20
C LYS A 57 7.15 3.45 -2.76
N ILE A 58 7.02 4.72 -2.39
CA ILE A 58 6.60 5.14 -1.04
C ILE A 58 5.19 4.64 -0.76
N VAL A 59 4.23 4.87 -1.68
CA VAL A 59 2.84 4.39 -1.54
C VAL A 59 2.77 2.89 -1.36
N ILE A 60 3.44 2.11 -2.21
CA ILE A 60 3.41 0.65 -2.17
C ILE A 60 3.99 0.14 -0.85
N LYS A 61 5.19 0.61 -0.47
CA LYS A 61 5.87 0.14 0.75
C LYS A 61 5.08 0.47 2.01
N THR A 62 4.58 1.70 2.13
CA THR A 62 3.84 2.14 3.32
C THR A 62 2.46 1.47 3.42
N THR A 63 1.76 1.29 2.31
CA THR A 63 0.48 0.55 2.27
C THR A 63 0.66 -0.90 2.69
N LEU A 64 1.65 -1.61 2.12
CA LEU A 64 1.94 -3.00 2.48
C LEU A 64 2.41 -3.15 3.93
N LEU A 65 3.27 -2.24 4.40
CA LEU A 65 3.72 -2.22 5.79
C LEU A 65 2.55 -1.98 6.75
N GLY A 66 1.67 -1.02 6.43
CA GLY A 66 0.46 -0.77 7.22
C GLY A 66 -0.47 -1.98 7.27
N THR A 67 -0.67 -2.64 6.13
CA THR A 67 -1.45 -3.89 6.04
C THR A 67 -0.86 -4.99 6.92
N TRP A 68 0.46 -5.19 6.84
CA TRP A 68 1.18 -6.18 7.63
C TRP A 68 1.09 -5.88 9.14
N LEU A 69 1.23 -4.62 9.55
CA LEU A 69 1.03 -4.20 10.94
C LEU A 69 -0.41 -4.43 11.41
N GLY A 70 -1.40 -4.20 10.55
CA GLY A 70 -2.80 -4.52 10.85
C GLY A 70 -3.01 -6.00 11.13
N ALA A 71 -2.35 -6.88 10.38
CA ALA A 71 -2.44 -8.33 10.57
C ALA A 71 -1.88 -8.79 11.94
N ILE A 72 -0.91 -8.06 12.51
CA ILE A 72 -0.35 -8.38 13.84
C ILE A 72 -1.40 -8.27 14.95
N VAL A 73 -2.42 -7.44 14.77
CA VAL A 73 -3.46 -7.29 15.77
C VAL A 73 -4.29 -8.57 15.88
N ILE A 74 -4.56 -9.27 14.78
CA ILE A 74 -5.43 -10.47 14.75
C ILE A 74 -5.10 -11.49 15.86
N PRO A 75 -3.85 -11.98 16.02
CA PRO A 75 -3.51 -12.96 17.06
C PRO A 75 -3.56 -12.43 18.50
N LEU A 76 -3.69 -11.12 18.72
CA LEU A 76 -3.80 -10.53 20.06
C LEU A 76 -5.18 -10.78 20.71
N ASP A 77 -6.16 -11.22 19.90
CA ASP A 77 -7.56 -11.54 20.19
C ASP A 77 -8.18 -10.79 21.39
N TRP A 78 -8.53 -9.51 21.18
CA TRP A 78 -9.22 -8.68 22.16
C TRP A 78 -10.74 -8.89 22.14
N ASP A 79 -11.24 -9.94 21.48
CA ASP A 79 -12.67 -10.23 21.28
C ASP A 79 -13.44 -9.04 20.68
N ARG A 80 -12.80 -8.26 19.79
CA ARG A 80 -13.44 -7.10 19.16
C ARG A 80 -13.84 -7.41 17.71
N PRO A 81 -15.03 -6.96 17.27
CA PRO A 81 -15.50 -7.22 15.91
C PRO A 81 -14.61 -6.61 14.83
N TRP A 82 -13.88 -5.53 15.15
CA TRP A 82 -12.95 -4.89 14.21
C TRP A 82 -11.66 -5.69 13.98
N GLN A 83 -11.39 -6.70 14.82
CA GLN A 83 -10.17 -7.52 14.77
C GLN A 83 -10.28 -8.72 13.82
N VAL A 84 -11.49 -9.00 13.32
CA VAL A 84 -11.78 -10.10 12.41
C VAL A 84 -11.12 -9.86 11.04
N TRP A 85 -10.54 -10.91 10.45
CA TRP A 85 -9.98 -10.85 9.10
C TRP A 85 -11.06 -10.43 8.08
N PRO A 86 -10.80 -9.47 7.17
CA PRO A 86 -9.54 -8.77 6.89
C PRO A 86 -9.54 -7.32 7.43
N ILE A 87 -10.43 -6.97 8.36
CA ILE A 87 -10.73 -5.59 8.76
C ILE A 87 -9.48 -4.84 9.28
N PRO A 88 -8.64 -5.40 10.18
CA PRO A 88 -7.42 -4.75 10.61
C PRO A 88 -6.44 -4.50 9.46
N CYS A 89 -6.32 -5.46 8.54
CA CYS A 89 -5.43 -5.38 7.38
C CYS A 89 -5.86 -4.25 6.44
N VAL A 90 -7.16 -4.17 6.12
CA VAL A 90 -7.72 -3.09 5.28
C VAL A 90 -7.52 -1.73 5.95
N THR A 91 -7.79 -1.63 7.25
CA THR A 91 -7.59 -0.40 8.03
C THR A 91 -6.12 0.03 7.98
N GLY A 92 -5.20 -0.92 8.19
CA GLY A 92 -3.77 -0.69 8.09
C GLY A 92 -3.33 -0.26 6.69
N ALA A 93 -3.89 -0.86 5.63
CA ALA A 93 -3.62 -0.49 4.25
C ALA A 93 -4.02 0.97 3.96
N LEU A 94 -5.24 1.36 4.36
CA LEU A 94 -5.76 2.72 4.18
C LEU A 94 -4.96 3.76 4.96
N LEU A 95 -4.58 3.45 6.21
CA LEU A 95 -3.71 4.32 7.02
C LEU A 95 -2.33 4.46 6.38
N GLY A 96 -1.71 3.36 5.97
CA GLY A 96 -0.41 3.36 5.29
C GLY A 96 -0.44 4.18 4.00
N TYR A 97 -1.47 3.99 3.18
CA TYR A 97 -1.70 4.76 1.95
C TYR A 97 -1.85 6.25 2.25
N THR A 98 -2.62 6.61 3.28
CA THR A 98 -2.82 8.01 3.69
C THR A 98 -1.50 8.65 4.15
N ILE A 99 -0.74 7.96 5.00
CA ILE A 99 0.58 8.41 5.47
C ILE A 99 1.53 8.63 4.27
N ALA A 100 1.50 7.74 3.27
CA ALA A 100 2.30 7.89 2.06
C ALA A 100 2.03 9.23 1.35
N HIS A 101 0.76 9.59 1.21
CA HIS A 101 0.34 10.82 0.55
C HIS A 101 0.79 12.06 1.33
N PHE A 102 0.72 12.01 2.66
CA PHE A 102 1.29 13.07 3.49
C PHE A 102 2.81 13.19 3.31
N ILE A 103 3.54 12.08 3.34
CA ILE A 103 5.01 12.08 3.11
C ILE A 103 5.34 12.72 1.75
N ILE A 104 4.64 12.30 0.69
CA ILE A 104 4.85 12.82 -0.67
C ILE A 104 4.49 14.31 -0.75
N PHE A 105 3.37 14.72 -0.15
CA PHE A 105 2.96 16.12 -0.08
C PHE A 105 4.04 16.98 0.57
N PHE A 106 4.49 16.61 1.78
CA PHE A 106 5.55 17.36 2.46
C PHE A 106 6.87 17.37 1.69
N LYS A 107 7.21 16.28 0.98
CA LYS A 107 8.43 16.20 0.16
C LYS A 107 8.35 17.06 -1.09
N THR A 108 7.16 17.31 -1.62
CA THR A 108 6.95 18.14 -2.83
C THR A 108 6.75 19.62 -2.52
N LEU A 109 6.36 20.01 -1.30
CA LEU A 109 6.21 21.41 -0.88
C LEU A 109 7.48 22.28 -1.12
N PRO A 110 8.70 21.84 -0.76
CA PRO A 110 9.92 22.63 -1.01
C PRO A 110 10.20 22.82 -2.50
N ALA A 111 9.91 21.80 -3.33
CA ALA A 111 10.12 21.86 -4.77
C ALA A 111 9.21 22.91 -5.43
N LEU A 112 7.95 22.99 -5.00
CA LEU A 112 7.01 24.03 -5.46
C LEU A 112 7.47 25.44 -5.06
N LYS A 113 8.02 25.60 -3.85
CA LYS A 113 8.52 26.90 -3.38
C LYS A 113 9.73 27.40 -4.16
N GLN A 114 10.57 26.50 -4.66
CA GLN A 114 11.73 26.84 -5.49
C GLN A 114 11.34 27.20 -6.93
N SER A 115 10.32 26.55 -7.49
CA SER A 115 9.79 26.88 -8.82
C SER A 115 9.21 28.29 -8.93
N LYS A 116 8.64 28.84 -7.84
CA LYS A 116 8.05 30.19 -7.84
C LYS A 116 9.06 31.34 -7.62
N LYS A 117 10.35 31.03 -7.43
CA LYS A 117 11.41 32.03 -7.18
C LYS A 117 12.18 32.46 -8.44
N PHE A 118 11.78 31.94 -9.60
CA PHE A 118 12.27 32.34 -10.93
C PHE A 118 11.13 33.03 -11.68
#